data_AF-A0A0D3BI68-F1
#
_entry.id   AF-A0A0D3BI68-F1
#
_cell.length_a   1.000
_cell.length_b   1.000
_cell.length_c   1.000
_cell.angle_alpha   90.00
_cell.angle_beta   90.00
_cell.angle_gamma   90.00
#
_symmetry.space_group_name_H-M   'P 1'
#
loop_
_entity.id
_entity.type
_entity.pdbx_description
1 polymer ?
#
loop_
_entity_poly.entity_id
_entity_poly.type
_entity_poly.pdbx_seq_one_letter_code
_entity_poly.pdbx_strand_id
1 'polypeptide(L)'
;MVLVPLSLSQHNLWPPETGSTAFRGFATAASIHACDHLRRHLRSSLQKLQQVSDAARTELSRRVVLFNSANFLHSRDDIRSSLLSVCFFNGGGESRIDPRGDEGSSSSSNQETSKRNTSSGRRWTNVLLAVNVIMYIAQVASNGRVLTWGAKVNSLIDRGQLWRLATSSLLHANPMHLMINCYSLNSIGPTAESLGGPKRFLAVYLTSAVASSAMSYWLNKSPSVGASGAIFGLVGSVAVFVMRHKQMVRGGNENLMQIAQVIALNMTLGLVSRGIDNWGHIGGLLGGTAMAWLVGPQWKYEYTTRDGRRVFVDRAPMPLFLRWRNERGRS
;
A
#
# COMPACT_ATOMS: atom_id res chain seq x y z
N MET A 1 -28.73 -32.50 -15.62
CA MET A 1 -29.26 -33.84 -15.32
C MET A 1 -30.01 -33.72 -14.00
N VAL A 2 -31.33 -33.78 -14.07
CA VAL A 2 -32.29 -33.60 -12.96
C VAL A 2 -32.61 -34.98 -12.39
N LEU A 3 -32.94 -35.07 -11.09
CA LEU A 3 -34.04 -35.90 -10.57
C LEU A 3 -34.39 -35.54 -9.11
N VAL A 4 -35.66 -35.22 -8.92
CA VAL A 4 -36.45 -35.22 -7.67
C VAL A 4 -37.50 -36.33 -7.87
N PRO A 5 -37.96 -37.02 -6.80
CA PRO A 5 -39.39 -36.90 -6.47
C PRO A 5 -39.73 -36.89 -4.96
N LEU A 6 -40.79 -36.16 -4.64
CA LEU A 6 -41.61 -36.21 -3.42
C LEU A 6 -42.58 -37.42 -3.45
N SER A 7 -43.05 -37.94 -2.30
CA SER A 7 -44.41 -37.70 -1.77
C SER A 7 -44.79 -38.55 -0.54
N LEU A 8 -45.86 -38.10 0.12
CA LEU A 8 -46.38 -38.32 1.48
C LEU A 8 -47.34 -39.53 1.72
N SER A 9 -47.44 -39.93 3.01
CA SER A 9 -48.65 -40.23 3.84
C SER A 9 -49.48 -41.52 3.66
N GLN A 10 -49.66 -42.33 4.72
CA GLN A 10 -50.87 -42.40 5.59
C GLN A 10 -50.83 -43.54 6.64
N HIS A 11 -51.66 -43.33 7.68
CA HIS A 11 -51.94 -44.09 8.91
C HIS A 11 -52.50 -45.53 8.76
N ASN A 12 -52.29 -46.42 9.74
CA ASN A 12 -53.26 -46.88 10.79
C ASN A 12 -53.07 -48.34 11.32
N LEU A 13 -53.26 -48.48 12.65
CA LEU A 13 -53.86 -49.59 13.44
C LEU A 13 -53.06 -50.92 13.73
N TRP A 14 -53.29 -51.47 14.94
CA TRP A 14 -52.53 -52.40 15.84
C TRP A 14 -53.14 -53.86 15.86
N PRO A 15 -52.75 -54.88 16.68
CA PRO A 15 -51.53 -55.73 16.93
C PRO A 15 -51.85 -57.28 16.72
N PRO A 16 -51.25 -58.35 17.36
CA PRO A 16 -50.17 -58.49 18.38
C PRO A 16 -49.10 -59.60 18.17
N GLU A 17 -48.11 -59.53 19.07
CA GLU A 17 -47.28 -60.61 19.66
C GLU A 17 -46.61 -61.67 18.77
N THR A 18 -45.27 -61.65 18.75
CA THR A 18 -44.38 -62.66 19.38
C THR A 18 -42.99 -62.60 18.74
N GLY A 19 -41.93 -62.60 19.55
CA GLY A 19 -40.59 -62.97 19.08
C GLY A 19 -39.45 -61.99 19.38
N SER A 20 -38.62 -62.38 20.35
CA SER A 20 -37.20 -62.03 20.53
C SER A 20 -36.85 -60.60 20.96
N THR A 21 -36.80 -60.43 22.29
CA THR A 21 -36.11 -59.34 22.99
C THR A 21 -34.57 -59.47 22.96
N ALA A 22 -34.00 -60.53 22.37
CA ALA A 22 -32.56 -60.77 22.38
C ALA A 22 -31.79 -59.96 21.31
N PHE A 23 -32.44 -59.50 20.24
CA PHE A 23 -31.77 -58.81 19.13
C PHE A 23 -31.69 -57.28 19.28
N ARG A 24 -32.48 -56.67 20.17
CA ARG A 24 -32.48 -55.21 20.40
C ARG A 24 -31.38 -54.72 21.34
N GLY A 25 -30.86 -55.57 22.22
CA GLY A 25 -29.76 -55.24 23.14
C GLY A 25 -28.39 -55.12 22.46
N PHE A 26 -28.09 -55.99 21.48
CA PHE A 26 -26.81 -55.94 20.77
C PHE A 26 -26.71 -54.77 19.79
N ALA A 27 -27.81 -54.44 19.09
CA ALA A 27 -27.83 -53.30 18.17
C ALA A 27 -27.70 -51.94 18.89
N THR A 28 -28.21 -51.81 20.12
CA THR A 28 -28.08 -50.59 20.92
C THR A 28 -26.71 -50.47 21.58
N ALA A 29 -26.13 -51.56 22.12
CA ALA A 29 -24.79 -51.54 22.68
C ALA A 29 -23.71 -51.29 21.61
N ALA A 30 -23.81 -51.93 20.43
CA ALA A 30 -22.89 -51.69 19.32
C ALA A 30 -22.98 -50.25 18.77
N SER A 31 -24.18 -49.66 18.73
CA SER A 31 -24.37 -48.27 18.31
C SER A 31 -23.79 -47.27 19.33
N ILE A 32 -23.92 -47.55 20.64
CA ILE A 32 -23.32 -46.73 21.69
C ILE A 32 -21.79 -46.84 21.66
N HIS A 33 -21.24 -48.04 21.49
CA HIS A 33 -19.80 -48.25 21.37
C HIS A 33 -19.22 -47.63 20.09
N ALA A 34 -19.91 -47.73 18.96
CA ALA A 34 -19.49 -47.09 17.71
C ALA A 34 -19.54 -45.56 17.81
N CYS A 35 -20.56 -45.00 18.46
CA CYS A 35 -20.70 -43.56 18.68
C CYS A 35 -19.62 -43.04 19.65
N ASP A 36 -19.33 -43.77 20.72
CA ASP A 36 -18.25 -43.43 21.65
C ASP A 36 -16.86 -43.56 21.01
N HIS A 37 -16.64 -44.57 20.17
CA HIS A 37 -15.41 -44.74 19.40
C HIS A 37 -15.23 -43.60 18.38
N LEU A 38 -16.28 -43.22 17.66
CA LEU A 38 -16.26 -42.10 16.71
C LEU A 38 -16.02 -40.76 17.44
N ARG A 39 -16.62 -40.57 18.61
CA ARG A 39 -16.43 -39.38 19.45
C ARG A 39 -14.99 -39.29 19.98
N ARG A 40 -14.41 -40.40 20.42
CA ARG A 40 -12.98 -40.47 20.82
C ARG A 40 -12.05 -40.19 19.64
N HIS A 41 -12.37 -40.71 18.46
CA HIS A 41 -11.57 -40.50 17.26
C HIS A 41 -11.65 -39.07 16.72
N LEU A 42 -12.81 -38.43 16.77
CA LEU A 42 -12.99 -37.01 16.43
C LEU A 42 -12.27 -36.12 17.42
N ARG A 43 -12.35 -36.43 18.73
CA ARG A 43 -11.66 -35.67 19.77
C ARG A 43 -10.13 -35.78 19.63
N SER A 44 -9.58 -36.95 19.30
CA SER A 44 -8.14 -37.12 19.06
C SER A 44 -7.67 -36.44 17.77
N SER A 45 -8.48 -36.45 16.70
CA SER A 45 -8.19 -35.72 15.46
C SER A 45 -8.23 -34.20 15.65
N LEU A 46 -9.18 -33.69 16.43
CA LEU A 46 -9.26 -32.26 16.78
C LEU A 46 -8.07 -31.84 17.66
N GLN A 47 -7.65 -32.67 18.61
CA GLN A 47 -6.45 -32.41 19.42
C GLN A 47 -5.18 -32.38 18.56
N LYS A 48 -5.05 -33.27 17.56
CA LYS A 48 -3.94 -33.24 16.59
C LYS A 48 -3.95 -31.96 15.75
N LEU A 49 -5.11 -31.54 15.24
CA LEU A 49 -5.24 -30.28 14.49
C LEU A 49 -4.91 -29.06 15.35
N GLN A 50 -5.30 -29.07 16.62
CA GLN A 50 -5.00 -28.02 17.56
C GLN A 50 -3.51 -27.99 17.93
N GLN A 51 -2.88 -29.15 18.14
CA GLN A 51 -1.43 -29.25 18.31
C GLN A 51 -0.65 -28.77 17.08
N VAL A 52 -1.09 -29.07 15.85
CA VAL A 52 -0.46 -28.56 14.62
C VAL A 52 -0.63 -27.06 14.49
N SER A 53 -1.79 -26.51 14.84
CA SER A 53 -2.05 -25.07 14.87
C SER A 53 -1.19 -24.36 15.92
N ASP A 54 -1.08 -24.93 17.12
CA ASP A 54 -0.29 -24.37 18.22
C ASP A 54 1.20 -24.49 17.96
N ALA A 55 1.66 -25.58 17.34
CA ALA A 55 3.03 -25.77 16.85
C ALA A 55 3.38 -24.77 15.73
N ALA A 56 2.47 -24.55 14.77
CA ALA A 56 2.64 -23.55 13.73
C ALA A 56 2.65 -22.12 14.31
N ARG A 57 1.82 -21.86 15.32
CA ARG A 57 1.78 -20.58 16.05
C ARG A 57 3.06 -20.37 16.85
N THR A 58 3.56 -21.37 17.56
CA THR A 58 4.82 -21.27 18.32
C THR A 58 6.04 -21.16 17.41
N GLU A 59 6.08 -21.88 16.29
CA GLU A 59 7.16 -21.75 15.30
C GLU A 59 7.14 -20.36 14.63
N LEU A 60 5.94 -19.83 14.32
CA LEU A 60 5.79 -18.47 13.82
C LEU A 60 6.21 -17.43 14.87
N SER A 61 5.78 -17.59 16.12
CA SER A 61 6.20 -16.73 17.24
C SER A 61 7.71 -16.80 17.46
N ARG A 62 8.31 -18.00 17.37
CA ARG A 62 9.75 -18.21 17.50
C ARG A 62 10.51 -17.55 16.35
N ARG A 63 10.02 -17.66 15.11
CA ARG A 63 10.59 -16.96 13.94
C ARG A 63 10.42 -15.44 14.03
N VAL A 64 9.33 -14.94 14.61
CA VAL A 64 9.09 -13.51 14.84
C VAL A 64 9.97 -12.97 15.97
N VAL A 65 10.16 -13.73 17.06
CA VAL A 65 11.09 -13.37 18.14
C VAL A 65 12.53 -13.42 17.62
N LEU A 66 12.91 -14.44 16.86
CA LEU A 66 14.22 -14.51 16.19
C LEU A 66 14.40 -13.38 15.16
N PHE A 67 13.35 -12.96 14.45
CA PHE A 67 13.36 -11.80 13.56
C PHE A 67 13.61 -10.49 14.35
N ASN A 68 12.93 -10.30 15.48
CA ASN A 68 13.15 -9.14 16.36
C ASN A 68 14.53 -9.13 17.03
N SER A 69 15.03 -10.29 17.48
CA SER A 69 16.34 -10.42 18.13
C SER A 69 17.50 -10.33 17.13
N ALA A 70 17.36 -10.86 15.91
CA ALA A 70 18.36 -10.72 14.85
C ALA A 70 18.47 -9.26 14.35
N ASN A 71 17.35 -8.53 14.30
CA ASN A 71 17.32 -7.11 13.95
C ASN A 71 18.10 -6.21 14.93
N PHE A 72 18.28 -6.62 16.20
CA PHE A 72 19.07 -5.84 17.17
C PHE A 72 20.59 -5.93 16.90
N LEU A 73 21.09 -7.08 16.41
CA LEU A 73 22.51 -7.28 16.08
C LEU A 73 22.86 -6.83 14.65
N HIS A 74 21.92 -6.88 13.70
CA HIS A 74 22.11 -6.41 12.32
C HIS A 74 21.90 -4.89 12.13
N SER A 75 21.35 -4.22 13.14
CA SER A 75 21.03 -2.78 13.17
C SER A 75 22.20 -1.88 12.74
N ARG A 76 23.46 -2.23 13.05
CA ARG A 76 24.63 -1.39 12.70
C ARG A 76 24.91 -1.28 11.20
N ASP A 77 24.71 -2.34 10.43
CA ASP A 77 24.97 -2.32 8.98
C ASP A 77 23.76 -1.76 8.21
N ASP A 78 22.54 -2.02 8.68
CA ASP A 78 21.32 -1.42 8.14
C ASP A 78 21.22 0.09 8.43
N ILE A 79 21.79 0.58 9.54
CA ILE A 79 21.89 2.03 9.83
C ILE A 79 22.71 2.74 8.76
N ARG A 80 23.82 2.15 8.29
CA ARG A 80 24.71 2.76 7.29
C ARG A 80 24.08 2.81 5.89
N SER A 81 23.46 1.71 5.45
CA SER A 81 22.78 1.62 4.15
C SER A 81 21.53 2.51 4.10
N SER A 82 20.81 2.61 5.22
CA SER A 82 19.63 3.46 5.37
C SER A 82 19.95 4.96 5.35
N LEU A 83 21.04 5.39 6.00
CA LEU A 83 21.47 6.80 6.01
C LEU A 83 21.97 7.27 4.63
N LEU A 84 22.54 6.38 3.81
CA LEU A 84 22.96 6.70 2.44
C LEU A 84 21.77 7.03 1.52
N SER A 85 20.61 6.40 1.74
CA SER A 85 19.36 6.73 1.05
C SER A 85 18.78 8.10 1.44
N VAL A 86 19.10 8.60 2.64
CA VAL A 86 18.49 9.81 3.24
C VAL A 86 19.05 11.10 2.60
N CYS A 87 20.30 11.10 2.14
CA CYS A 87 20.98 12.33 1.73
C CYS A 87 20.49 12.98 0.42
N PHE A 88 19.63 12.33 -0.38
CA PHE A 88 19.31 12.83 -1.74
C PHE A 88 17.92 13.44 -1.93
N PHE A 89 17.01 13.28 -0.96
CA PHE A 89 15.68 13.91 -1.03
C PHE A 89 15.69 15.41 -0.70
N ASN A 90 16.84 15.98 -0.34
CA ASN A 90 17.00 17.40 -0.03
C ASN A 90 17.34 18.27 -1.27
N GLY A 91 17.43 17.67 -2.46
CA GLY A 91 17.70 18.37 -3.73
C GLY A 91 16.48 19.07 -4.35
N GLY A 92 15.46 19.41 -3.56
CA GLY A 92 14.24 20.06 -4.04
C GLY A 92 14.49 21.50 -4.44
N GLY A 93 15.06 21.72 -5.63
CA GLY A 93 14.96 22.99 -6.32
C GLY A 93 13.48 23.33 -6.50
N GLU A 94 13.05 24.41 -5.87
CA GLU A 94 11.71 24.97 -6.01
C GLU A 94 11.39 25.08 -7.50
N SER A 95 10.53 24.18 -8.01
CA SER A 95 10.13 24.14 -9.42
C SER A 95 9.23 25.34 -9.69
N ARG A 96 9.83 26.51 -9.79
CA ARG A 96 9.17 27.74 -10.21
C ARG A 96 8.84 27.59 -11.69
N ILE A 97 7.54 27.41 -11.97
CA ILE A 97 6.98 27.64 -13.29
C ILE A 97 7.21 29.12 -13.58
N ASP A 98 8.14 29.42 -14.47
CA ASP A 98 8.46 30.81 -14.79
C ASP A 98 7.30 31.40 -15.61
N PRO A 99 6.51 32.37 -15.10
CA PRO A 99 5.37 32.89 -15.85
C PRO A 99 5.80 33.89 -16.92
N ARG A 100 7.03 34.43 -16.84
CA ARG A 100 7.54 35.52 -17.66
C ARG A 100 8.57 34.97 -18.65
N GLY A 101 8.29 35.15 -19.94
CA GLY A 101 9.34 35.04 -20.95
C GLY A 101 10.35 36.17 -20.77
N ASP A 102 11.58 35.91 -21.18
CA ASP A 102 12.71 36.86 -21.17
C ASP A 102 12.30 38.26 -21.60
N GLU A 103 12.35 39.22 -20.67
CA GLU A 103 12.70 40.61 -20.95
C GLU A 103 13.44 41.19 -19.74
N GLY A 104 14.69 41.58 -19.97
CA GLY A 104 15.51 42.26 -18.97
C GLY A 104 14.98 43.66 -18.71
N SER A 105 14.67 43.96 -17.45
CA SER A 105 14.54 45.33 -16.94
C SER A 105 14.46 45.31 -15.41
N SER A 106 15.44 45.95 -14.80
CA SER A 106 15.55 46.19 -13.36
C SER A 106 14.48 47.18 -12.90
N SER A 107 13.64 46.79 -11.94
CA SER A 107 13.08 47.75 -10.98
C SER A 107 12.67 47.06 -9.68
N SER A 108 13.26 47.59 -8.60
CA SER A 108 13.00 47.24 -7.21
C SER A 108 11.61 47.72 -6.80
N SER A 109 10.74 46.84 -6.30
CA SER A 109 9.56 47.26 -5.54
C SER A 109 9.17 46.21 -4.47
N ASN A 110 9.29 46.67 -3.23
CA ASN A 110 8.64 46.26 -1.98
C ASN A 110 8.03 44.85 -1.90
N GLN A 111 8.75 43.98 -1.19
CA GLN A 111 8.24 42.75 -0.59
C GLN A 111 7.26 43.08 0.55
N GLU A 112 6.00 43.36 0.23
CA GLU A 112 4.91 42.95 1.11
C GLU A 112 4.71 41.45 0.90
N THR A 113 5.32 40.67 1.80
CA THR A 113 5.17 39.21 1.87
C THR A 113 3.73 38.87 2.28
N SER A 114 2.83 38.88 1.30
CA SER A 114 1.55 38.19 1.39
C SER A 114 1.84 36.75 1.78
N LYS A 115 1.54 36.40 3.05
CA LYS A 115 1.43 35.04 3.58
C LYS A 115 0.38 34.29 2.76
N ARG A 116 0.73 33.90 1.54
CA ARG A 116 -0.12 33.14 0.63
C ARG A 116 -0.14 31.72 1.18
N ASN A 117 -1.28 31.32 1.73
CA ASN A 117 -1.55 30.00 2.33
C ASN A 117 -0.89 28.83 1.55
N THR A 118 0.32 28.45 1.96
CA THR A 118 1.06 27.28 1.45
C THR A 118 0.43 25.95 1.92
N SER A 119 -0.62 25.99 2.76
CA SER A 119 -1.30 24.81 3.30
C SER A 119 -2.26 24.12 2.31
N SER A 120 -2.54 24.72 1.15
CA SER A 120 -3.51 24.16 0.20
C SER A 120 -3.01 22.90 -0.54
N GLY A 121 -1.70 22.71 -0.67
CA GLY A 121 -1.11 21.66 -1.53
C GLY A 121 -0.47 20.48 -0.79
N ARG A 122 -0.64 20.36 0.54
CA ARG A 122 0.08 19.37 1.37
C ARG A 122 -0.81 18.61 2.35
N ARG A 123 -2.13 18.71 2.21
CA ARG A 123 -3.08 18.22 3.19
C ARG A 123 -3.05 16.71 3.27
N TRP A 124 -3.10 16.04 2.11
CA TRP A 124 -3.09 14.59 2.06
C TRP A 124 -1.73 14.00 2.38
N THR A 125 -0.65 14.69 2.03
CA THR A 125 0.69 14.34 2.49
C THR A 125 0.75 14.30 4.01
N ASN A 126 0.26 15.35 4.70
CA ASN A 126 0.21 15.38 6.16
C ASN A 126 -0.69 14.27 6.74
N VAL A 127 -1.83 13.98 6.11
CA VAL A 127 -2.72 12.87 6.52
C VAL A 127 -2.00 11.53 6.42
N LEU A 128 -1.31 11.25 5.30
CA LEU A 128 -0.59 10.00 5.13
C LEU A 128 0.59 9.85 6.11
N LEU A 129 1.30 10.96 6.42
CA LEU A 129 2.32 10.98 7.47
C LEU A 129 1.72 10.61 8.82
N ALA A 130 0.61 11.25 9.20
CA ALA A 130 -0.07 10.97 10.46
C ALA A 130 -0.56 9.51 10.52
N VAL A 131 -1.12 8.98 9.44
CA VAL A 131 -1.56 7.57 9.36
C VAL A 131 -0.39 6.62 9.57
N ASN A 132 0.76 6.83 8.92
CA ASN A 132 1.94 5.98 9.11
C ASN A 132 2.42 5.97 10.56
N VAL A 133 2.44 7.15 11.22
CA VAL A 133 2.82 7.26 12.63
C VAL A 133 1.81 6.56 13.54
N ILE A 134 0.51 6.78 13.34
CA ILE A 134 -0.55 6.16 14.13
C ILE A 134 -0.51 4.63 13.98
N MET A 135 -0.33 4.13 12.76
CA MET A 135 -0.23 2.68 12.51
C MET A 135 1.01 2.07 13.17
N TYR A 136 2.13 2.78 13.18
CA TYR A 136 3.31 2.32 13.90
C TYR A 136 3.11 2.31 15.41
N ILE A 137 2.46 3.34 15.98
CA ILE A 137 2.07 3.34 17.41
C ILE A 137 1.16 2.14 17.70
N ALA A 138 0.19 1.83 16.83
CA ALA A 138 -0.66 0.66 16.97
C ALA A 138 0.11 -0.66 16.89
N GLN A 139 1.16 -0.75 16.07
CA GLN A 139 2.06 -1.91 16.06
C GLN A 139 2.77 -2.11 17.39
N VAL A 140 3.28 -1.03 17.99
CA VAL A 140 3.95 -1.08 19.30
C VAL A 140 2.95 -1.43 20.40
N ALA A 141 1.83 -0.73 20.48
CA ALA A 141 0.79 -0.96 21.49
C ALA A 141 0.18 -2.37 21.43
N SER A 142 0.14 -2.97 20.24
CA SER A 142 -0.38 -4.33 20.03
C SER A 142 0.66 -5.45 20.17
N ASN A 143 1.90 -5.13 20.59
CA ASN A 143 3.02 -6.07 20.65
C ASN A 143 3.25 -6.80 19.30
N GLY A 144 3.14 -6.07 18.19
CA GLY A 144 3.36 -6.60 16.84
C GLY A 144 2.19 -7.36 16.22
N ARG A 145 1.04 -7.49 16.89
CA ARG A 145 -0.14 -8.16 16.31
C ARG A 145 -0.69 -7.46 15.06
N VAL A 146 -0.67 -6.13 15.05
CA VAL A 146 -1.07 -5.34 13.86
C VAL A 146 -0.12 -5.60 12.68
N LEU A 147 1.18 -5.76 12.96
CA LEU A 147 2.17 -6.10 11.95
C LEU A 147 1.87 -7.47 11.32
N THR A 148 1.61 -8.50 12.13
CA THR A 148 1.32 -9.86 11.62
C THR A 148 0.00 -9.93 10.85
N TRP A 149 -1.00 -9.14 11.24
CA TRP A 149 -2.29 -9.10 10.56
C TRP A 149 -2.25 -8.39 9.21
N GLY A 150 -1.48 -7.31 9.09
CA GLY A 150 -1.47 -6.48 7.87
C GLY A 150 -0.27 -6.68 6.94
N ALA A 151 0.80 -7.34 7.37
CA ALA A 151 1.97 -7.55 6.52
C ALA A 151 1.64 -8.37 5.27
N LYS A 152 2.33 -8.10 4.16
CA LYS A 152 2.26 -8.91 2.96
C LYS A 152 2.90 -10.26 3.26
N VAL A 153 2.12 -11.33 3.18
CA VAL A 153 2.55 -12.72 3.40
C VAL A 153 1.89 -13.59 2.35
N ASN A 154 2.66 -14.17 1.43
CA ASN A 154 2.14 -14.85 0.24
C ASN A 154 1.16 -15.98 0.60
N SER A 155 1.54 -16.86 1.53
CA SER A 155 0.71 -18.00 1.93
C SER A 155 -0.64 -17.62 2.53
N LEU A 156 -0.79 -16.40 3.06
CA LEU A 156 -2.06 -15.88 3.58
C LEU A 156 -2.86 -15.16 2.49
N ILE A 157 -2.18 -14.50 1.55
CA ILE A 157 -2.81 -13.94 0.35
C ILE A 157 -3.42 -15.06 -0.50
N ASP A 158 -2.70 -16.19 -0.66
CA ASP A 158 -3.19 -17.40 -1.36
C ASP A 158 -4.46 -17.97 -0.72
N ARG A 159 -4.67 -17.72 0.57
CA ARG A 159 -5.87 -18.11 1.33
C ARG A 159 -6.99 -17.06 1.29
N GLY A 160 -6.88 -16.06 0.41
CA GLY A 160 -7.90 -15.02 0.21
C GLY A 160 -7.74 -13.76 1.07
N GLN A 161 -6.63 -13.58 1.80
CA GLN A 161 -6.41 -12.37 2.62
C GLN A 161 -5.91 -11.18 1.78
N LEU A 162 -6.70 -10.77 0.78
CA LEU A 162 -6.31 -9.79 -0.23
C LEU A 162 -6.05 -8.38 0.33
N TRP A 163 -6.62 -8.03 1.48
CA TRP A 163 -6.36 -6.74 2.15
C TRP A 163 -4.87 -6.53 2.45
N ARG A 164 -4.09 -7.62 2.60
CA ARG A 164 -2.63 -7.58 2.82
C ARG A 164 -1.88 -6.90 1.68
N LEU A 165 -2.46 -6.83 0.48
CA LEU A 165 -1.88 -6.07 -0.64
C LEU A 165 -1.94 -4.56 -0.41
N ALA A 166 -2.90 -4.08 0.37
CA ALA A 166 -3.07 -2.67 0.70
C ALA A 166 -2.52 -2.31 2.09
N THR A 167 -2.77 -3.15 3.11
CA THR A 167 -2.42 -2.82 4.49
C THR A 167 -0.92 -2.85 4.77
N SER A 168 -0.16 -3.64 4.00
CA SER A 168 1.30 -3.76 4.13
C SER A 168 2.01 -2.41 3.98
N SER A 169 1.46 -1.49 3.19
CA SER A 169 2.07 -0.18 2.93
C SER A 169 1.95 0.80 4.10
N LEU A 170 1.10 0.50 5.09
CA LEU A 170 0.90 1.34 6.28
C LEU A 170 1.74 0.88 7.47
N LEU A 171 2.44 -0.25 7.34
CA LEU A 171 3.18 -0.90 8.40
C LEU A 171 4.68 -0.71 8.24
N HIS A 172 5.42 -0.71 9.35
CA HIS A 172 6.87 -0.50 9.34
C HIS A 172 7.59 -1.50 10.25
N ALA A 173 8.71 -2.06 9.79
CA ALA A 173 9.42 -3.10 10.53
C ALA A 173 10.09 -2.60 11.82
N ASN A 174 10.53 -1.34 11.85
CA ASN A 174 11.25 -0.73 12.97
C ASN A 174 11.13 0.82 12.90
N PRO A 175 11.56 1.57 13.95
CA PRO A 175 11.40 3.02 13.99
C PRO A 175 12.19 3.74 12.89
N MET A 176 13.38 3.23 12.55
CA MET A 176 14.23 3.84 11.52
C MET A 176 13.59 3.73 10.14
N HIS A 177 12.99 2.58 9.82
CA HIS A 177 12.23 2.36 8.60
C HIS A 177 11.04 3.33 8.50
N LEU A 178 10.31 3.57 9.61
CA LEU A 178 9.27 4.59 9.66
C LEU A 178 9.83 5.99 9.39
N MET A 179 10.93 6.37 10.07
CA MET A 179 11.52 7.70 9.93
C MET A 179 11.93 7.99 8.48
N ILE A 180 12.55 7.03 7.81
CA ILE A 180 12.98 7.18 6.41
C ILE A 180 11.77 7.33 5.49
N ASN A 181 10.75 6.48 5.63
CA ASN A 181 9.55 6.60 4.80
C ASN A 181 8.81 7.92 5.04
N CYS A 182 8.71 8.36 6.29
CA CYS A 182 8.11 9.66 6.62
C CYS A 182 8.94 10.82 6.05
N TYR A 183 10.26 10.77 6.14
CA TYR A 183 11.15 11.77 5.55
C TYR A 183 11.00 11.83 4.02
N SER A 184 11.07 10.68 3.35
CA SER A 184 10.90 10.59 1.89
C SER A 184 9.51 11.06 1.45
N LEU A 185 8.45 10.63 2.14
CA LEU A 185 7.09 11.07 1.86
C LEU A 185 6.93 12.59 2.07
N ASN A 186 7.53 13.16 3.12
CA ASN A 186 7.48 14.59 3.36
C ASN A 186 8.29 15.39 2.32
N SER A 187 9.32 14.80 1.71
CA SER A 187 10.07 15.45 0.63
C SER A 187 9.30 15.42 -0.70
N ILE A 188 8.85 14.25 -1.16
CA ILE A 188 8.23 14.12 -2.49
C ILE A 188 6.72 14.41 -2.50
N GLY A 189 6.03 14.10 -1.40
CA GLY A 189 4.58 14.21 -1.28
C GLY A 189 4.02 15.60 -1.59
N PRO A 190 4.58 16.69 -1.02
CA PRO A 190 4.09 18.05 -1.27
C PRO A 190 4.19 18.45 -2.75
N THR A 191 5.29 18.07 -3.40
CA THR A 191 5.51 18.32 -4.82
C THR A 191 4.52 17.53 -5.66
N ALA A 192 4.36 16.22 -5.41
CA ALA A 192 3.39 15.40 -6.13
C ALA A 192 1.94 15.87 -5.94
N GLU A 193 1.56 16.26 -4.72
CA GLU A 193 0.23 16.76 -4.37
C GLU A 193 -0.06 18.13 -4.99
N SER A 194 0.92 19.05 -5.01
CA SER A 194 0.76 20.37 -5.64
C SER A 194 0.64 20.29 -7.16
N LEU A 195 1.42 19.41 -7.81
CA LEU A 195 1.39 19.22 -9.27
C LEU A 195 0.12 18.52 -9.73
N GLY A 196 -0.25 17.41 -9.09
CA GLY A 196 -1.41 16.60 -9.49
C GLY A 196 -2.74 17.07 -8.90
N GLY A 197 -2.71 17.78 -7.79
CA GLY A 197 -3.87 17.99 -6.93
C GLY A 197 -4.21 16.76 -6.07
N PRO A 198 -5.08 16.93 -5.06
CA PRO A 198 -5.30 15.96 -3.99
C PRO A 198 -5.82 14.59 -4.47
N LYS A 199 -6.75 14.59 -5.42
CA LYS A 199 -7.37 13.35 -5.93
C LYS A 199 -6.37 12.49 -6.70
N ARG A 200 -5.57 13.11 -7.58
CA ARG A 200 -4.56 12.40 -8.38
C ARG A 200 -3.43 11.89 -7.51
N PHE A 201 -3.01 12.69 -6.54
CA PHE A 201 -2.02 12.31 -5.55
C PHE A 201 -2.45 11.03 -4.80
N LEU A 202 -3.67 11.01 -4.25
CA LEU A 202 -4.19 9.83 -3.57
C LEU A 202 -4.33 8.63 -4.51
N ALA A 203 -4.84 8.85 -5.73
CA ALA A 203 -4.98 7.78 -6.71
C ALA A 203 -3.63 7.13 -7.01
N VAL A 204 -2.60 7.93 -7.30
CA VAL A 204 -1.22 7.45 -7.51
C VAL A 204 -0.71 6.73 -6.28
N TYR A 205 -0.83 7.31 -5.07
CA TYR A 205 -0.32 6.69 -3.84
C TYR A 205 -0.95 5.30 -3.60
N LEU A 206 -2.28 5.21 -3.68
CA LEU A 206 -3.02 3.98 -3.41
C LEU A 206 -2.78 2.91 -4.49
N THR A 207 -2.76 3.27 -5.77
CA THR A 207 -2.46 2.31 -6.84
C THR A 207 -1.03 1.81 -6.74
N SER A 208 -0.09 2.68 -6.36
CA SER A 208 1.32 2.31 -6.18
C SER A 208 1.51 1.38 -4.98
N ALA A 209 0.80 1.62 -3.87
CA ALA A 209 0.83 0.74 -2.71
C ALA A 209 0.37 -0.70 -3.06
N VAL A 210 -0.74 -0.82 -3.78
CA VAL A 210 -1.28 -2.13 -4.20
C VAL A 210 -0.39 -2.78 -5.25
N ALA A 211 0.05 -2.04 -6.27
CA ALA A 211 0.93 -2.54 -7.32
C ALA A 211 2.29 -3.01 -6.77
N SER A 212 2.82 -2.30 -5.78
CA SER A 212 4.03 -2.68 -5.04
C SER A 212 3.87 -4.05 -4.38
N SER A 213 2.83 -4.22 -3.56
CA SER A 213 2.58 -5.50 -2.88
C SER A 213 2.23 -6.62 -3.84
N ALA A 214 1.54 -6.32 -4.94
CA ALA A 214 1.20 -7.29 -5.97
C ALA A 214 2.45 -7.79 -6.71
N MET A 215 3.32 -6.90 -7.17
CA MET A 215 4.57 -7.31 -7.83
C MET A 215 5.49 -8.07 -6.85
N SER A 216 5.60 -7.59 -5.61
CA SER A 216 6.30 -8.32 -4.55
C SER A 216 5.68 -9.70 -4.31
N TYR A 217 4.37 -9.85 -4.33
CA TYR A 217 3.72 -11.15 -4.16
C TYR A 217 4.16 -12.16 -5.22
N TRP A 218 4.24 -11.75 -6.48
CA TRP A 218 4.67 -12.63 -7.57
C TRP A 218 6.17 -12.95 -7.56
N LEU A 219 7.01 -11.99 -7.18
CA LEU A 219 8.46 -12.07 -7.42
C LEU A 219 9.31 -12.20 -6.16
N ASN A 220 8.71 -12.00 -4.97
CA ASN A 220 9.39 -12.10 -3.68
C ASN A 220 8.57 -12.96 -2.70
N LYS A 221 9.16 -14.02 -2.17
CA LYS A 221 8.50 -14.92 -1.20
C LYS A 221 8.53 -14.39 0.23
N SER A 222 9.44 -13.48 0.53
CA SER A 222 9.61 -12.95 1.88
C SER A 222 8.43 -12.06 2.29
N PRO A 223 8.07 -12.05 3.59
CA PRO A 223 7.15 -11.06 4.12
C PRO A 223 7.66 -9.64 3.89
N SER A 224 6.74 -8.71 3.63
CA SER A 224 7.10 -7.32 3.31
C SER A 224 6.11 -6.32 3.90
N VAL A 225 6.63 -5.16 4.30
CA VAL A 225 5.89 -4.00 4.81
C VAL A 225 6.61 -2.72 4.42
N GLY A 226 5.90 -1.60 4.37
CA GLY A 226 6.48 -0.28 4.21
C GLY A 226 5.79 0.56 3.16
N ALA A 227 5.75 1.87 3.40
CA ALA A 227 5.18 2.84 2.47
C ALA A 227 6.06 3.11 1.23
N SER A 228 7.30 2.63 1.23
CA SER A 228 8.32 2.94 0.21
C SER A 228 7.86 2.65 -1.22
N GLY A 229 7.16 1.55 -1.49
CA GLY A 229 6.59 1.27 -2.81
C GLY A 229 5.62 2.37 -3.29
N ALA A 230 4.77 2.87 -2.40
CA ALA A 230 3.86 3.97 -2.73
C ALA A 230 4.62 5.29 -2.99
N ILE A 231 5.68 5.54 -2.23
CA ILE A 231 6.56 6.70 -2.38
C ILE A 231 7.29 6.64 -3.73
N PHE A 232 7.81 5.49 -4.15
CA PHE A 232 8.39 5.28 -5.49
C PHE A 232 7.39 5.59 -6.60
N GLY A 233 6.12 5.25 -6.41
CA GLY A 233 5.06 5.64 -7.32
C GLY A 233 4.83 7.15 -7.41
N LEU A 234 4.93 7.88 -6.29
CA LEU A 234 4.89 9.34 -6.28
C LEU A 234 6.09 9.93 -7.04
N VAL A 235 7.29 9.38 -6.86
CA VAL A 235 8.49 9.77 -7.63
C VAL A 235 8.24 9.57 -9.13
N GLY A 236 7.69 8.41 -9.53
CA GLY A 236 7.27 8.14 -10.91
C GLY A 236 6.26 9.16 -11.44
N SER A 237 5.30 9.59 -10.62
CA SER A 237 4.33 10.61 -11.01
C SER A 237 4.94 11.98 -11.29
N VAL A 238 5.93 12.38 -10.48
CA VAL A 238 6.68 13.62 -10.71
C VAL A 238 7.52 13.49 -11.97
N ALA A 239 8.15 12.34 -12.23
CA ALA A 239 8.86 12.09 -13.48
C ALA A 239 7.94 12.23 -14.70
N VAL A 240 6.75 11.63 -14.68
CA VAL A 240 5.74 11.79 -15.76
C VAL A 240 5.37 13.25 -15.96
N PHE A 241 5.18 14.01 -14.86
CA PHE A 241 4.88 15.43 -14.94
C PHE A 241 6.00 16.21 -15.63
N VAL A 242 7.25 16.03 -15.19
CA VAL A 242 8.40 16.75 -15.74
C VAL A 242 8.64 16.36 -17.20
N MET A 243 8.49 15.09 -17.56
CA MET A 243 8.59 14.62 -18.95
C MET A 243 7.58 15.32 -19.87
N ARG A 244 6.33 15.48 -19.42
CA ARG A 244 5.26 16.13 -20.19
C ARG A 244 5.45 17.63 -20.35
N HIS A 245 6.06 18.27 -19.36
CA HIS A 245 6.14 19.73 -19.26
C HIS A 245 7.59 20.23 -19.28
N LYS A 246 8.52 19.47 -19.87
CA LYS A 246 9.97 19.75 -19.88
C LYS A 246 10.34 21.16 -20.33
N GLN A 247 9.54 21.75 -21.23
CA GLN A 247 9.76 23.11 -21.75
C GLN A 247 9.22 24.21 -20.82
N MET A 248 8.31 23.87 -19.90
CA MET A 248 7.70 24.78 -18.94
C MET A 248 8.38 24.72 -17.56
N VAL A 249 9.07 23.61 -17.27
CA VAL A 249 9.81 23.39 -16.03
C VAL A 249 11.26 23.78 -16.25
N ARG A 250 11.71 24.84 -15.57
CA ARG A 250 13.12 25.25 -15.59
C ARG A 250 13.98 24.11 -15.05
N GLY A 251 15.00 23.72 -15.81
CA GLY A 251 15.90 22.62 -15.45
C GLY A 251 15.23 21.24 -15.47
N GLY A 252 14.25 21.01 -16.36
CA GLY A 252 13.51 19.75 -16.44
C GLY A 252 14.40 18.52 -16.64
N ASN A 253 15.50 18.63 -17.40
CA ASN A 253 16.42 17.52 -17.63
C ASN A 253 17.24 17.19 -16.37
N GLU A 254 17.69 18.21 -15.65
CA GLU A 254 18.42 18.08 -14.39
C GLU A 254 17.53 17.45 -13.31
N ASN A 255 16.27 17.88 -13.23
CA ASN A 255 15.28 17.31 -12.31
C ASN A 255 15.01 15.82 -12.61
N LEU A 256 14.91 15.44 -13.89
CA LEU A 256 14.77 14.02 -14.28
C LEU A 256 16.02 13.21 -13.95
N MET A 257 17.21 13.77 -14.14
CA MET A 257 18.47 13.13 -13.78
C MET A 257 18.56 12.88 -12.27
N GLN A 258 18.20 13.86 -11.46
CA GLN A 258 18.16 13.73 -9.99
C GLN A 258 17.15 12.66 -9.56
N ILE A 259 15.95 12.64 -10.15
CA ILE A 259 14.95 11.60 -9.89
C ILE A 259 15.52 10.22 -10.25
N ALA A 260 16.15 10.09 -11.43
CA ALA A 260 16.75 8.84 -11.88
C ALA A 260 17.87 8.37 -10.94
N GLN A 261 18.71 9.29 -10.46
CA GLN A 261 19.78 8.99 -9.48
C GLN A 261 19.20 8.51 -8.14
N VAL A 262 18.15 9.16 -7.64
CA VAL A 262 17.47 8.74 -6.40
C VAL A 262 16.90 7.33 -6.55
N ILE A 263 16.22 7.04 -7.66
CA ILE A 263 15.68 5.71 -7.95
C ILE A 263 16.82 4.69 -8.01
N ALA A 264 17.86 4.95 -8.81
CA ALA A 264 18.97 4.03 -9.02
C ALA A 264 19.71 3.73 -7.71
N LEU A 265 19.96 4.74 -6.87
CA LEU A 265 20.62 4.57 -5.58
C LEU A 265 19.78 3.72 -4.63
N ASN A 266 18.49 4.02 -4.47
CA ASN A 266 17.61 3.26 -3.59
C ASN A 266 17.50 1.79 -4.03
N MET A 267 17.38 1.55 -5.34
CA MET A 267 17.34 0.19 -5.90
C MET A 267 18.66 -0.56 -5.66
N THR A 268 19.80 0.12 -5.82
CA THR A 268 21.13 -0.45 -5.57
C THR A 268 21.31 -0.80 -4.10
N LEU A 269 20.88 0.06 -3.18
CA LEU A 269 20.90 -0.22 -1.75
C LEU A 269 20.05 -1.43 -1.40
N GLY A 270 18.92 -1.62 -2.08
CA GLY A 270 18.08 -2.80 -1.89
C GLY A 270 18.64 -4.10 -2.47
N LEU A 271 19.63 -4.04 -3.36
CA LEU A 271 20.37 -5.24 -3.78
C LEU A 271 21.38 -5.68 -2.71
N VAL A 272 21.85 -4.75 -1.88
CA VAL A 272 22.86 -4.99 -0.85
C VAL A 272 22.22 -5.36 0.50
N SER A 273 21.05 -4.81 0.83
CA SER A 273 20.33 -5.14 2.06
C SER A 273 19.30 -6.24 1.85
N ARG A 274 19.40 -7.31 2.66
CA ARG A 274 18.43 -8.42 2.66
C ARG A 274 17.04 -8.04 3.21
N GLY A 275 16.90 -6.85 3.80
CA GLY A 275 15.65 -6.34 4.35
C GLY A 275 14.81 -5.51 3.38
N ILE A 276 15.30 -5.24 2.16
CA ILE A 276 14.65 -4.34 1.20
C ILE A 276 13.99 -5.14 0.08
N ASP A 277 12.72 -4.79 -0.19
CA ASP A 277 11.92 -5.43 -1.22
C ASP A 277 11.96 -4.66 -2.54
N ASN A 278 13.00 -4.90 -3.33
CA ASN A 278 13.20 -4.25 -4.63
C ASN A 278 12.06 -4.51 -5.63
N TRP A 279 11.46 -5.69 -5.62
CA TRP A 279 10.30 -5.99 -6.46
C TRP A 279 9.08 -5.15 -6.04
N GLY A 280 8.93 -4.91 -4.74
CA GLY A 280 7.98 -3.93 -4.22
C GLY A 280 8.23 -2.52 -4.75
N HIS A 281 9.48 -2.04 -4.75
CA HIS A 281 9.81 -0.70 -5.28
C HIS A 281 9.53 -0.57 -6.77
N ILE A 282 9.92 -1.57 -7.57
CA ILE A 282 9.64 -1.58 -9.02
C ILE A 282 8.12 -1.59 -9.27
N GLY A 283 7.37 -2.44 -8.56
CA GLY A 283 5.91 -2.52 -8.71
C GLY A 283 5.22 -1.20 -8.37
N GLY A 284 5.69 -0.54 -7.32
CA GLY A 284 5.20 0.78 -6.93
C GLY A 284 5.52 1.86 -7.95
N LEU A 285 6.76 1.90 -8.45
CA LEU A 285 7.19 2.83 -9.48
C LEU A 285 6.38 2.67 -10.77
N LEU A 286 6.19 1.43 -11.24
CA LEU A 286 5.42 1.13 -12.44
C LEU A 286 3.94 1.46 -12.26
N GLY A 287 3.34 1.06 -11.14
CA GLY A 287 1.93 1.34 -10.84
C GLY A 287 1.64 2.84 -10.73
N GLY A 288 2.51 3.59 -10.06
CA GLY A 288 2.38 5.04 -9.93
C GLY A 288 2.62 5.78 -11.24
N THR A 289 3.64 5.38 -12.00
CA THR A 289 3.94 5.94 -13.33
C THR A 289 2.77 5.70 -14.29
N ALA A 290 2.23 4.48 -14.33
CA ALA A 290 1.07 4.15 -15.15
C ALA A 290 -0.14 5.00 -14.74
N MET A 291 -0.44 5.08 -13.44
CA MET A 291 -1.57 5.88 -12.97
C MET A 291 -1.40 7.37 -13.30
N ALA A 292 -0.21 7.93 -13.06
CA ALA A 292 0.13 9.30 -13.41
C ALA A 292 0.06 9.55 -14.92
N TRP A 293 0.42 8.57 -15.75
CA TRP A 293 0.26 8.68 -17.19
C TRP A 293 -1.22 8.79 -17.58
N LEU A 294 -2.10 7.97 -17.01
CA LEU A 294 -3.51 7.97 -17.39
C LEU A 294 -4.26 9.21 -16.87
N VAL A 295 -4.03 9.59 -15.61
CA VAL A 295 -4.84 10.64 -14.95
C VAL A 295 -4.09 11.92 -14.67
N GLY A 296 -2.76 11.94 -14.77
CA GLY A 296 -1.92 13.09 -14.43
C GLY A 296 -2.21 14.31 -15.31
N PRO A 297 -1.92 15.52 -14.79
CA PRO A 297 -2.20 16.75 -15.52
C PRO A 297 -1.48 16.78 -16.86
N GLN A 298 -2.11 17.41 -17.83
CA GLN A 298 -1.50 17.76 -19.11
C GLN A 298 -1.86 19.22 -19.42
N TRP A 299 -1.03 20.12 -18.91
CA TRP A 299 -1.25 21.56 -19.05
C TRP A 299 -0.92 22.00 -20.46
N LYS A 300 -1.91 22.62 -21.12
CA LYS A 300 -1.73 23.27 -22.41
C LYS A 300 -1.98 24.76 -22.24
N TYR A 301 -1.12 25.56 -22.86
CA TYR A 301 -1.31 27.00 -22.95
C TYR A 301 -2.58 27.28 -23.77
N GLU A 302 -3.46 28.14 -23.27
CA GLU A 302 -4.69 28.50 -23.98
C GLU A 302 -4.65 29.97 -24.43
N TYR A 303 -4.36 30.90 -23.52
CA TYR A 303 -4.25 32.33 -23.83
C TYR A 303 -3.48 33.09 -22.74
N THR A 304 -3.16 34.35 -23.02
CA THR A 304 -2.60 35.29 -22.05
C THR A 304 -3.66 36.33 -21.73
N THR A 305 -3.91 36.59 -20.44
CA THR A 305 -4.84 37.65 -20.01
C THR A 305 -4.31 39.03 -20.40
N ARG A 306 -5.17 40.05 -20.41
CA ARG A 306 -4.75 41.45 -20.63
C ARG A 306 -3.67 41.91 -19.65
N ASP A 307 -3.62 41.32 -18.45
CA ASP A 307 -2.60 41.58 -17.41
C ASP A 307 -1.29 40.80 -17.62
N GLY A 308 -1.10 40.12 -18.75
CA GLY A 308 0.09 39.34 -19.06
C GLY A 308 0.19 37.97 -18.37
N ARG A 309 -0.88 37.45 -17.75
CA ARG A 309 -0.86 36.13 -17.10
C ARG A 309 -1.18 35.03 -18.12
N ARG A 310 -0.28 34.06 -18.26
CA ARG A 310 -0.50 32.86 -19.07
C ARG A 310 -1.49 31.93 -18.38
N VAL A 311 -2.58 31.57 -19.08
CA VAL A 311 -3.60 30.64 -18.61
C VAL A 311 -3.36 29.27 -19.22
N PHE A 312 -3.33 28.26 -18.37
CA PHE A 312 -3.18 26.86 -18.75
C PHE A 312 -4.45 26.09 -18.44
N VAL A 313 -4.85 25.22 -19.36
CA VAL A 313 -5.95 24.28 -19.17
C VAL A 313 -5.40 22.87 -19.04
N ASP A 314 -5.93 22.16 -18.06
CA ASP A 314 -5.63 20.75 -17.86
C ASP A 314 -6.44 19.88 -18.82
N ARG A 315 -5.74 19.22 -19.74
CA ARG A 315 -6.29 18.30 -20.74
C ARG A 315 -5.83 16.87 -20.47
N ALA A 316 -5.90 16.42 -19.21
CA ALA A 316 -5.50 15.08 -18.81
C ALA A 316 -6.16 13.98 -19.68
N PRO A 317 -5.45 12.89 -20.02
CA PRO A 317 -5.94 11.86 -20.94
C PRO A 317 -7.26 11.23 -20.49
N MET A 318 -7.39 10.96 -19.19
CA MET A 318 -8.65 10.54 -18.59
C MET A 318 -9.11 11.59 -17.57
N PRO A 319 -10.09 12.45 -17.91
CA PRO A 319 -10.56 13.51 -17.03
C PRO A 319 -11.47 13.02 -15.88
N LEU A 320 -11.41 11.72 -15.53
CA LEU A 320 -12.31 11.06 -14.59
C LEU A 320 -12.46 11.81 -13.25
N PHE A 321 -11.41 12.52 -12.81
CA PHE A 321 -11.37 13.25 -11.53
C PHE A 321 -11.55 14.78 -11.63
N LEU A 322 -11.65 15.33 -12.84
CA LEU A 322 -11.73 16.79 -13.13
C LEU A 322 -13.15 17.37 -13.06
N ARG A 323 -14.20 16.53 -13.04
CA ARG A 323 -15.55 16.92 -13.46
C ARG A 323 -16.45 17.68 -12.46
N TRP A 324 -15.95 18.18 -11.32
CA TRP A 324 -16.86 18.66 -10.25
C TRP A 324 -17.05 20.19 -10.16
N ARG A 325 -16.30 21.05 -10.86
CA ARG A 325 -16.30 22.50 -10.54
C ARG A 325 -16.46 23.47 -11.70
N ASN A 326 -17.07 23.06 -12.82
CA ASN A 326 -17.36 23.98 -13.93
C ASN A 326 -18.84 24.38 -14.07
N GLU A 327 -19.74 23.91 -13.20
CA GLU A 327 -21.18 24.22 -13.29
C GLU A 327 -21.64 25.38 -12.37
N ARG A 328 -20.74 25.98 -11.57
CA ARG A 328 -21.10 27.07 -10.63
C ARG A 328 -20.66 28.48 -11.05
N GLY A 329 -20.27 28.68 -12.31
CA GLY A 329 -19.80 29.98 -12.80
C GLY A 329 -20.27 30.35 -14.20
N ARG A 330 -21.29 29.67 -14.72
CA ARG A 330 -21.96 29.99 -15.99
C ARG A 330 -23.46 30.11 -15.72
N SER A 331 -23.83 31.15 -14.98
CA SER A 331 -25.20 31.64 -14.82
C SER A 331 -25.14 33.15 -14.70
#